data_AF-A0AAE7M2W4-F1
#
_entry.id   AF-A0AAE7M2W4-F1
#
_cell.length_a   1.000
_cell.length_b   1.000
_cell.length_c   1.000
_cell.angle_alpha   90.00
_cell.angle_beta   90.00
_cell.angle_gamma   90.00
#
_symmetry.space_group_name_H-M   'P 1'
#
loop_
_entity.id
_entity.type
_entity.pdbx_description
1 polymer ?
#
loop_
_entity_poly.entity_id
_entity_poly.type
_entity_poly.pdbx_seq_one_letter_code
_entity_poly.pdbx_strand_id
1 'polypeptide(L)' 'MRSGKACIAETRITVSDVLEYLASGMSQEDILADFPDLQPEHIQAVLRYAAEREKHLSELTVA' A
#
# COMPACT_ATOMS: atom_id res chain seq x y z
N MET A 1 18.67 -6.45 -0.34
CA MET A 1 17.62 -5.40 -0.37
C MET A 1 16.80 -5.63 -1.63
N ARG A 2 15.53 -6.05 -1.50
CA ARG A 2 14.66 -6.35 -2.66
C ARG A 2 14.10 -5.04 -3.21
N SER A 3 14.69 -4.57 -4.30
CA SER A 3 14.07 -3.73 -5.35
C SER A 3 13.12 -2.62 -4.89
N GLY A 4 13.54 -1.63 -4.10
CA GLY A 4 12.87 -0.31 -4.00
C GLY A 4 11.36 -0.27 -3.71
N LYS A 5 10.73 -1.39 -3.34
CA LYS A 5 9.31 -1.48 -3.01
C LYS A 5 9.18 -1.09 -1.55
N ALA A 6 8.31 -0.12 -1.27
CA ALA A 6 7.93 0.20 0.09
C ALA A 6 7.29 -1.05 0.71
N CYS A 7 8.01 -1.68 1.64
CA CYS A 7 7.47 -2.72 2.50
C CYS A 7 6.88 -2.02 3.73
N ILE A 8 5.72 -2.49 4.18
CA ILE A 8 5.18 -2.06 5.46
C ILE A 8 6.12 -2.60 6.55
N ALA A 9 6.61 -1.72 7.42
CA ALA A 9 7.56 -2.07 8.46
C ALA A 9 7.00 -3.25 9.30
N GLU A 10 7.87 -4.22 9.60
CA GLU A 10 7.55 -5.44 10.35
C GLU A 10 6.65 -6.47 9.65
N THR A 11 6.23 -6.24 8.40
CA THR A 11 5.43 -7.21 7.64
C THR A 11 6.15 -7.71 6.39
N ARG A 12 5.69 -8.84 5.84
CA ARG A 12 6.11 -9.32 4.51
C ARG A 12 5.26 -8.78 3.37
N ILE A 13 4.31 -7.90 3.66
CA ILE A 13 3.32 -7.39 2.71
C ILE A 13 3.82 -6.09 2.10
N THR A 14 3.72 -5.99 0.78
CA THR A 14 4.09 -4.75 0.07
C THR A 14 2.89 -3.82 -0.06
N VAL A 15 3.15 -2.53 -0.28
CA VAL A 15 2.09 -1.55 -0.63
C VAL A 15 1.21 -2.08 -1.78
N SER A 16 1.82 -2.74 -2.77
CA SER A 16 1.10 -3.30 -3.92
C SER A 16 0.10 -4.38 -3.52
N ASP A 17 0.48 -5.31 -2.64
CA ASP A 17 -0.42 -6.37 -2.17
C ASP A 17 -1.66 -5.79 -1.48
N VAL A 18 -1.46 -4.80 -0.59
CA VAL A 18 -2.59 -4.13 0.09
C VAL A 18 -3.54 -3.46 -0.91
N LEU A 19 -3.00 -2.79 -1.93
CA LEU A 19 -3.80 -2.18 -2.98
C LEU A 19 -4.54 -3.23 -3.82
N GLU A 20 -3.94 -4.39 -4.10
CA GLU A 20 -4.59 -5.50 -4.80
C GLU A 20 -5.73 -6.13 -3.99
N TYR A 21 -5.57 -6.28 -2.67
CA TYR A 21 -6.64 -6.75 -1.79
C TYR A 21 -7.81 -5.77 -1.75
N LEU A 22 -7.51 -4.47 -1.61
CA LEU A 22 -8.54 -3.42 -1.67
C LEU A 22 -9.24 -3.39 -3.03
N ALA A 23 -8.50 -3.54 -4.13
CA ALA A 23 -9.05 -3.60 -5.49
C ALA A 23 -9.92 -4.84 -5.73
N SER A 24 -9.62 -5.95 -5.04
CA SER A 24 -10.44 -7.17 -5.05
C SER A 24 -11.76 -7.03 -4.26
N GLY A 25 -11.97 -5.90 -3.58
CA GLY A 25 -13.17 -5.62 -2.80
C GLY A 25 -13.08 -6.05 -1.33
N MET A 26 -11.88 -6.38 -0.84
CA MET A 26 -11.66 -6.72 0.56
C MET A 26 -11.68 -5.43 1.40
N SER A 27 -12.35 -5.46 2.57
CA SER A 27 -12.39 -4.30 3.45
C SER A 27 -11.09 -4.18 4.24
N GLN A 28 -10.78 -2.97 4.73
CA GLN A 28 -9.61 -2.76 5.58
C GLN A 28 -9.63 -3.68 6.81
N GLU A 29 -10.80 -3.91 7.39
CA GLU A 29 -11.00 -4.79 8.54
C GLU A 29 -10.70 -6.25 8.21
N ASP A 30 -11.12 -6.75 7.05
CA ASP A 30 -10.80 -8.11 6.58
C ASP A 30 -9.29 -8.28 6.38
N ILE A 31 -8.63 -7.27 5.81
CA ILE A 31 -7.17 -7.28 5.61
C ILE A 31 -6.45 -7.30 6.97
N LEU A 32 -6.90 -6.51 7.95
CA LEU A 32 -6.32 -6.53 9.30
C LEU A 32 -6.60 -7.84 10.04
N ALA A 33 -7.72 -8.50 9.76
CA ALA A 33 -8.05 -9.80 10.33
C ALA A 33 -7.19 -10.93 9.75
N ASP A 34 -6.90 -10.92 8.45
CA ASP A 34 -6.03 -11.91 7.78
C ASP A 34 -4.55 -11.65 8.11
N PHE A 35 -4.20 -10.37 8.32
CA PHE A 35 -2.83 -9.92 8.60
C PHE A 35 -2.74 -9.14 9.92
N PRO A 36 -2.63 -9.84 11.07
CA PRO A 36 -2.54 -9.19 12.37
C PRO A 36 -1.26 -8.35 12.56
N ASP A 37 -0.25 -8.56 11.71
CA ASP A 37 0.96 -7.73 11.67
C ASP A 37 0.70 -6.36 11.00
N LEU A 38 -0.42 -6.18 10.29
CA LEU A 38 -0.85 -4.86 9.81
C LEU A 38 -1.61 -4.11 10.90
N GLN A 39 -1.36 -2.81 10.93
CA GLN A 39 -2.12 -1.85 11.73
C GLN A 39 -2.93 -0.96 10.78
N PRO A 40 -4.06 -0.40 11.22
CA PRO A 40 -4.86 0.51 10.40
C PRO A 40 -4.03 1.73 9.91
N GLU A 41 -3.07 2.19 10.71
CA GLU A 41 -2.13 3.24 10.35
C GLU A 41 -1.25 2.86 9.15
N HIS A 42 -0.91 1.57 9.01
CA HIS A 42 -0.15 1.07 7.87
C HIS A 42 -0.98 1.19 6.58
N ILE A 43 -2.27 0.85 6.62
CA ILE A 43 -3.16 0.98 5.46
C ILE A 43 -3.29 2.45 5.03
N GLN A 44 -3.43 3.38 5.99
CA GLN A 44 -3.45 4.81 5.66
C GLN A 44 -2.14 5.28 5.04
N ALA A 45 -1.00 4.82 5.56
CA ALA A 45 0.31 5.14 4.99
C ALA A 45 0.48 4.60 3.56
N VAL A 46 0.02 3.37 3.30
CA VAL A 46 -0.02 2.74 1.96
C VAL A 46 -0.83 3.60 0.99
N LEU A 47 -2.05 3.99 1.37
CA LEU A 47 -2.93 4.80 0.53
C LEU A 47 -2.32 6.17 0.24
N ARG A 48 -1.73 6.83 1.25
CA ARG A 48 -1.02 8.11 1.07
C ARG A 48 0.16 7.95 0.11
N TYR A 49 0.97 6.92 0.30
CA TYR A 49 2.10 6.64 -0.58
C TYR A 49 1.67 6.34 -2.02
N ALA A 50 0.55 5.63 -2.22
CA ALA A 50 -0.02 5.37 -3.53
C ALA A 50 -0.47 6.67 -4.22
N ALA A 51 -1.20 7.53 -3.50
CA ALA A 51 -1.65 8.82 -4.00
C ALA A 51 -0.48 9.77 -4.34
N GLU A 52 0.54 9.84 -3.47
CA GLU A 52 1.74 10.65 -3.72
C GLU A 52 2.54 10.13 -4.92
N ARG A 53 2.65 8.81 -5.09
CA ARG A 53 3.31 8.22 -6.26
C ARG A 53 2.57 8.52 -7.55
N GLU A 54 1.25 8.39 -7.57
CA GLU A 54 0.44 8.72 -8.74
C GLU A 54 0.57 10.20 -9.10
N LYS A 55 0.55 11.09 -8.09
CA LYS A 55 0.77 12.53 -8.28
C LYS A 55 2.13 12.81 -8.92
N HIS A 56 3.20 12.21 -8.39
CA HIS A 56 4.55 12.40 -8.92
C HIS A 56 4.72 11.83 -10.33
N LEU A 57 4.07 10.70 -10.64
CA LEU A 57 4.09 10.08 -11.96
C LEU A 57 3.32 10.94 -12.99
N SER A 58 2.22 11.55 -12.57
CA SER A 58 1.40 12.43 -13.40
C SER A 58 2.14 13.72 -13.77
N GLU A 59 2.98 14.25 -12.87
CA GLU A 59 3.83 15.42 -13.13
C GLU A 59 4.92 15.17 -14.19
N LEU A 60 5.33 13.92 -14.41
CA LEU A 60 6.34 13.55 -15.42
C LEU A 60 5.76 13.31 -16.83
N THR A 61 4.43 13.21 -16.98
CA THR A 61 3.79 12.88 -18.27
C THR A 61 3.36 14.14 -19.05
N VAL A 62 3.52 15.34 -18.48
CA VAL A 62 3.19 16.63 -19.12
C VAL A 62 4.45 17.50 -19.32
N ALA A 63 5.57 16.89 -19.71
CA ALA A 63 6.81 17.59 -20.05
C ALA A 63 7.26 17.26 -21.48
#